data_AF-A0A2K9F1N9-F1
#
_entry.id   AF-A0A2K9F1N9-F1
#
_cell.length_a   1.000
_cell.length_b   1.000
_cell.length_c   1.000
_cell.angle_alpha   90.00
_cell.angle_beta   90.00
_cell.angle_gamma   90.00
#
_symmetry.space_group_name_H-M   'P 1'
#
loop_
_entity.id
_entity.type
_entity.pdbx_description
1 polymer ?
#
loop_
_entity_poly.entity_id
_entity_poly.type
_entity_poly.pdbx_seq_one_letter_code
_entity_poly.pdbx_strand_id
1 'polypeptide(L)'
;MSPAHPTWPRRHRGLLTAAVALLLLACLAVADRTGTPAHAAVPPAPGPAPAAGDPPPASFWGDTGAIPPAQNVLTVQILNRTNGQYPDDQVFWSFGGQTRSIAQQRYVDMPANSAGRMYFHLGSPDSRYSDFIEFTVGPDAFHGNTTRVDAFALKLAMRVHGHDGTDRQVGEDYATFQESREATWQKFAAAMPPEFASLSQVQAPYRIPSPGNVPDFQPGGKHAAYMSDYARSVGRNVSTQEVFGCSGPLAGDAPGCAALNRHVAELPQNQWGDPSRFYRQGPANYYAQFWHQHAIGSLAYGFPYDDVAEQSSFVSVRNPQWMVVAVGW
;
A
#
# COMPACT_ATOMS: atom_id res chain seq x y z
N MET A 1 12.72 60.68 53.31
CA MET A 1 13.73 61.41 52.52
C MET A 1 13.91 60.69 51.18
N SER A 2 14.06 61.43 50.08
CA SER A 2 14.33 60.94 48.70
C SER A 2 15.81 61.17 48.34
N PRO A 3 16.35 60.86 47.12
CA PRO A 3 15.76 60.33 45.87
C PRO A 3 16.27 58.88 45.54
N ALA A 4 16.34 58.29 44.32
CA ALA A 4 16.15 58.73 42.92
C ALA A 4 15.78 57.54 41.95
N HIS A 5 15.73 57.83 40.63
CA HIS A 5 15.67 56.90 39.48
C HIS A 5 16.72 57.30 38.42
N PRO A 6 16.98 56.58 37.28
CA PRO A 6 16.08 56.31 36.11
C PRO A 6 16.08 54.81 35.65
N THR A 7 15.10 54.16 34.99
CA THR A 7 14.12 54.39 33.88
C THR A 7 14.61 54.18 32.42
N TRP A 8 13.89 53.32 31.68
CA TRP A 8 14.02 53.01 30.23
C TRP A 8 12.62 52.70 29.63
N PRO A 9 12.24 53.22 28.44
CA PRO A 9 10.99 52.85 27.75
C PRO A 9 11.18 52.07 26.42
N ARG A 10 10.06 51.68 25.79
CA ARG A 10 9.94 50.69 24.70
C ARG A 10 9.54 51.28 23.33
N ARG A 11 10.02 50.63 22.26
CA ARG A 11 9.39 50.35 20.93
C ARG A 11 8.92 51.52 20.03
N HIS A 12 9.07 51.35 18.71
CA HIS A 12 7.95 51.20 17.75
C HIS A 12 8.45 50.68 16.36
N ARG A 13 7.52 50.26 15.48
CA ARG A 13 7.77 49.69 14.14
C ARG A 13 7.63 50.75 13.03
N GLY A 14 8.27 50.53 11.88
CA GLY A 14 8.02 51.25 10.61
C GLY A 14 8.38 50.38 9.40
N LEU A 15 7.71 50.59 8.26
CA LEU A 15 7.85 49.87 6.98
C LEU A 15 7.95 50.87 5.82
N LEU A 16 8.39 50.38 4.64
CA LEU A 16 8.21 50.89 3.26
C LEU A 16 9.40 51.54 2.50
N THR A 17 9.77 50.87 1.40
CA THR A 17 10.02 51.33 0.01
C THR A 17 11.15 52.32 -0.37
N ALA A 18 12.08 51.84 -1.23
CA ALA A 18 12.64 52.46 -2.47
C ALA A 18 13.88 51.65 -2.95
N ALA A 19 14.51 51.86 -4.13
CA ALA A 19 14.02 51.82 -5.52
C ALA A 19 15.22 51.77 -6.52
N VAL A 20 15.24 50.78 -7.42
CA VAL A 20 15.71 50.77 -8.83
C VAL A 20 17.10 51.35 -9.27
N ALA A 21 17.85 50.49 -10.01
CA ALA A 21 18.88 50.75 -11.06
C ALA A 21 20.28 51.32 -10.70
N LEU A 22 21.36 51.18 -11.49
CA LEU A 22 21.91 50.21 -12.48
C LEU A 22 23.12 50.91 -13.13
N LEU A 23 24.36 50.36 -13.08
CA LEU A 23 25.33 50.25 -14.20
C LEU A 23 26.77 49.86 -13.76
N LEU A 24 27.23 48.74 -14.34
CA LEU A 24 28.55 48.47 -14.92
C LEU A 24 29.84 49.11 -14.36
N LEU A 25 30.79 48.25 -13.97
CA LEU A 25 32.18 48.36 -14.43
C LEU A 25 32.69 46.98 -14.87
N ALA A 26 33.31 46.90 -16.04
CA ALA A 26 33.86 45.65 -16.59
C ALA A 26 35.38 45.65 -16.50
N CYS A 27 35.97 44.53 -16.06
CA CYS A 27 37.39 44.26 -16.21
C CYS A 27 37.58 43.02 -17.08
N LEU A 28 38.23 43.21 -18.24
CA LEU A 28 38.62 42.13 -19.14
C LEU A 28 39.76 41.33 -18.54
N ALA A 29 39.61 40.01 -18.50
CA ALA A 29 40.72 39.07 -18.41
C ALA A 29 40.61 38.11 -19.60
N VAL A 30 41.36 38.40 -20.67
CA VAL A 30 41.50 37.50 -21.81
C VAL A 30 42.49 36.41 -21.43
N ALA A 31 42.05 35.15 -21.48
CA ALA A 31 42.92 33.99 -21.44
C ALA A 31 42.37 32.95 -22.41
N ASP A 32 43.03 32.80 -23.57
CA ASP A 32 42.68 31.79 -24.55
C ASP A 32 42.79 30.39 -23.95
N ARG A 33 41.68 29.65 -23.97
CA ARG A 33 41.68 28.19 -23.94
C ARG A 33 40.73 27.67 -25.01
N THR A 34 41.33 27.30 -26.13
CA THR A 34 40.68 26.54 -27.20
C THR A 34 40.26 25.17 -26.67
N GLY A 35 39.00 25.09 -26.23
CA GLY A 35 38.35 23.84 -25.86
C GLY A 35 36.86 23.99 -26.15
N THR A 36 36.34 23.22 -27.10
CA THR A 36 34.90 23.12 -27.34
C THR A 36 34.21 22.73 -26.04
N PRO A 37 33.23 23.51 -25.53
CA PRO A 37 32.46 23.08 -24.39
C PRO A 37 31.67 21.84 -24.80
N ALA A 38 32.06 20.69 -24.25
CA ALA A 38 31.24 19.50 -24.31
C ALA A 38 29.86 19.88 -23.79
N HIS A 39 28.84 19.78 -24.64
CA HIS A 39 27.47 20.00 -24.22
C HIS A 39 27.17 18.95 -23.15
N ALA A 40 27.12 19.37 -21.89
CA ALA A 40 26.59 18.55 -20.82
C ALA A 40 25.19 18.13 -21.26
N ALA A 41 25.00 16.82 -21.44
CA ALA A 41 23.70 16.30 -21.85
C ALA A 41 22.67 16.77 -20.83
N VAL A 42 21.67 17.53 -21.31
CA VAL A 42 20.53 17.91 -20.48
C VAL A 42 19.94 16.60 -19.96
N PRO A 43 19.85 16.38 -18.63
CA PRO A 43 19.25 15.16 -18.12
C PRO A 43 17.83 15.07 -18.69
N PRO A 44 17.40 13.90 -19.20
CA PRO A 44 16.08 13.77 -19.78
C PRO A 44 15.04 14.26 -18.79
N ALA A 45 14.05 15.01 -19.28
CA ALA A 45 12.97 15.51 -18.44
C ALA A 45 12.37 14.32 -17.66
N PRO A 46 12.07 14.46 -16.36
CA PRO A 46 11.46 13.39 -15.60
C PRO A 46 10.20 12.93 -16.33
N GLY A 47 10.05 11.62 -16.47
CA GLY A 47 8.88 11.03 -17.12
C GLY A 47 7.58 11.44 -16.42
N PRO A 48 6.43 11.22 -17.07
CA PRO A 48 5.14 11.44 -16.42
C PRO A 48 5.08 10.66 -15.10
N ALA A 49 4.46 11.25 -14.09
CA ALA A 49 4.24 10.57 -12.82
C ALA A 49 3.44 9.27 -13.04
N PRO A 50 3.73 8.17 -12.31
CA PRO A 50 3.00 6.91 -12.46
C PRO A 50 1.50 7.10 -12.29
N ALA A 51 0.69 6.46 -13.12
CA ALA A 51 -0.76 6.47 -12.94
C ALA A 51 -1.17 5.50 -11.82
N ALA A 52 -2.36 5.74 -11.27
CA ALA A 52 -2.96 4.83 -10.31
C ALA A 52 -3.25 3.47 -10.98
N GLY A 53 -2.87 2.39 -10.32
CA GLY A 53 -2.98 1.01 -10.83
C GLY A 53 -1.85 0.55 -11.76
N ASP A 54 -0.90 1.41 -12.14
CA ASP A 54 0.25 1.01 -12.97
C ASP A 54 1.17 0.02 -12.23
N PRO A 55 1.60 -1.08 -12.89
CA PRO A 55 2.62 -1.96 -12.33
C PRO A 55 3.97 -1.24 -12.23
N PRO A 56 4.79 -1.54 -11.20
CA PRO A 56 6.13 -0.98 -11.11
C PRO A 56 7.03 -1.35 -12.30
N PRO A 57 7.90 -0.43 -12.76
CA PRO A 57 8.81 -0.68 -13.87
C PRO A 57 9.82 -1.79 -13.52
N ALA A 58 10.44 -2.42 -14.52
CA ALA A 58 11.39 -3.51 -14.29
C ALA A 58 12.51 -3.17 -13.28
N SER A 59 13.00 -1.92 -13.28
CA SER A 59 13.99 -1.42 -12.33
C SER A 59 13.52 -1.42 -10.86
N PHE A 60 12.21 -1.29 -10.61
CA PHE A 60 11.65 -1.42 -9.26
C PHE A 60 11.84 -2.83 -8.70
N TRP A 61 11.87 -3.87 -9.53
CA TRP A 61 12.03 -5.25 -9.06
C TRP A 61 13.50 -5.66 -8.82
N GLY A 62 14.46 -4.77 -9.12
CA GLY A 62 15.89 -5.06 -8.98
C GLY A 62 16.41 -6.01 -10.06
N ASP A 63 17.59 -6.58 -9.84
CA ASP A 63 18.14 -7.61 -10.73
C ASP A 63 17.56 -8.99 -10.38
N THR A 64 16.48 -9.36 -11.05
CA THR A 64 15.86 -10.68 -10.93
C THR A 64 16.69 -11.79 -11.55
N GLY A 65 17.67 -11.47 -12.40
CA GLY A 65 18.62 -12.44 -12.97
C GLY A 65 19.68 -12.90 -11.97
N ALA A 66 19.91 -12.12 -10.91
CA ALA A 66 20.81 -12.47 -9.80
C ALA A 66 20.13 -13.29 -8.67
N ILE A 67 18.84 -13.65 -8.81
CA ILE A 67 18.16 -14.52 -7.83
C ILE A 67 18.72 -15.94 -7.95
N PRO A 68 19.23 -16.55 -6.86
CA PRO A 68 19.75 -17.92 -6.90
C PRO A 68 18.69 -18.94 -7.36
N PRO A 69 19.06 -19.94 -8.17
CA PRO A 69 18.17 -21.06 -8.47
C PRO A 69 17.67 -21.75 -7.20
N ALA A 70 16.38 -22.09 -7.17
CA ALA A 70 15.79 -22.82 -6.06
C ALA A 70 16.42 -24.22 -5.92
N GLN A 71 16.58 -24.68 -4.68
CA GLN A 71 16.87 -26.08 -4.35
C GLN A 71 15.61 -26.80 -3.83
N ASN A 72 14.62 -26.01 -3.37
CA ASN A 72 13.26 -26.44 -3.09
C ASN A 72 12.32 -26.07 -4.25
N VAL A 73 11.20 -25.37 -4.00
CA VAL A 73 10.16 -25.11 -5.01
C VAL A 73 10.37 -23.77 -5.72
N LEU A 74 10.70 -22.71 -4.97
CA LEU A 74 11.03 -21.39 -5.54
C LEU A 74 11.96 -20.61 -4.61
N THR A 75 12.76 -19.70 -5.16
CA THR A 75 13.53 -18.74 -4.35
C THR A 75 12.72 -17.47 -4.13
N VAL A 76 12.47 -17.11 -2.87
CA VAL A 76 11.85 -15.85 -2.49
C VAL A 76 12.95 -14.82 -2.19
N GLN A 77 12.93 -13.69 -2.87
CA GLN A 77 13.75 -12.51 -2.59
C GLN A 77 12.90 -11.47 -1.85
N ILE A 78 13.36 -10.99 -0.69
CA ILE A 78 12.75 -9.86 -0.02
C ILE A 78 13.52 -8.59 -0.43
N LEU A 79 12.80 -7.56 -0.88
CA LEU A 79 13.38 -6.39 -1.54
C LEU A 79 12.99 -5.10 -0.80
N ASN A 80 14.01 -4.33 -0.38
CA ASN A 80 13.82 -3.05 0.29
C ASN A 80 13.29 -1.98 -0.68
N ARG A 81 12.09 -1.49 -0.43
CA ARG A 81 11.47 -0.35 -1.14
C ARG A 81 10.96 0.71 -0.18
N THR A 82 11.59 0.83 0.99
CA THR A 82 11.25 1.82 2.03
C THR A 82 11.72 3.25 1.71
N ASN A 83 12.03 3.54 0.44
CA ASN A 83 12.48 4.86 -0.03
C ASN A 83 13.68 5.46 0.75
N GLY A 84 14.54 4.59 1.28
CA GLY A 84 15.71 4.96 2.09
C GLY A 84 15.42 5.19 3.57
N GLN A 85 14.17 5.06 4.02
CA GLN A 85 13.78 5.23 5.42
C GLN A 85 14.40 4.16 6.33
N TYR A 86 14.48 2.91 5.87
CA TYR A 86 15.06 1.80 6.61
C TYR A 86 16.20 1.15 5.83
N PRO A 87 17.42 1.04 6.40
CA PRO A 87 18.47 0.22 5.82
C PRO A 87 18.14 -1.27 5.87
N ASP A 88 18.84 -2.08 5.08
CA ASP A 88 18.59 -3.53 4.93
C ASP A 88 18.77 -4.35 6.23
N ASP A 89 19.47 -3.83 7.23
CA ASP A 89 19.57 -4.44 8.56
C ASP A 89 18.38 -4.13 9.48
N GLN A 90 17.48 -3.22 9.05
CA GLN A 90 16.25 -2.83 9.74
C GLN A 90 14.96 -3.24 9.00
N VAL A 91 15.06 -3.91 7.84
CA VAL A 91 13.92 -4.54 7.16
C VAL A 91 13.97 -6.04 7.46
N PHE A 92 12.99 -6.55 8.20
CA PHE A 92 12.92 -7.93 8.65
C PHE A 92 11.82 -8.72 7.95
N TRP A 93 12.02 -10.02 7.82
CA TRP A 93 10.98 -10.99 7.51
C TRP A 93 10.91 -12.07 8.59
N SER A 94 9.73 -12.65 8.78
CA SER A 94 9.49 -13.78 9.67
C SER A 94 8.69 -14.88 8.97
N PHE A 95 9.21 -16.10 8.93
CA PHE A 95 8.57 -17.29 8.35
C PHE A 95 9.16 -18.57 8.97
N GLY A 96 8.36 -19.63 9.11
CA GLY A 96 8.84 -20.94 9.58
C GLY A 96 9.50 -20.93 10.98
N GLY A 97 9.10 -20.00 11.85
CA GLY A 97 9.71 -19.82 13.18
C GLY A 97 11.06 -19.10 13.16
N GLN A 98 11.52 -18.61 12.00
CA GLN A 98 12.72 -17.78 11.86
C GLN A 98 12.33 -16.31 11.67
N THR A 99 13.21 -15.42 12.15
CA THR A 99 13.17 -13.98 11.85
C THR A 99 14.58 -13.51 11.50
N ARG A 100 14.72 -12.79 10.38
CA ARG A 100 16.00 -12.27 9.87
C ARG A 100 15.81 -10.87 9.29
N SER A 101 16.85 -10.04 9.34
CA SER A 101 16.91 -8.87 8.46
C SER A 101 17.36 -9.27 7.06
N ILE A 102 16.99 -8.50 6.04
CA ILE A 102 17.38 -8.79 4.65
C ILE A 102 18.89 -8.60 4.42
N ALA A 103 19.58 -7.83 5.26
CA ALA A 103 21.05 -7.78 5.30
C ALA A 103 21.68 -9.10 5.79
N GLN A 104 21.00 -9.84 6.68
CA GLN A 104 21.44 -11.16 7.14
C GLN A 104 21.07 -12.25 6.11
N GLN A 105 19.84 -12.20 5.60
CA GLN A 105 19.32 -13.19 4.67
C GLN A 105 18.26 -12.57 3.74
N ARG A 106 18.67 -12.17 2.54
CA ARG A 106 17.77 -11.61 1.51
C ARG A 106 16.95 -12.67 0.75
N TYR A 107 17.47 -13.89 0.67
CA TYR A 107 16.89 -14.99 -0.09
C TYR A 107 16.39 -16.12 0.83
N VAL A 108 15.21 -16.64 0.56
CA VAL A 108 14.60 -17.79 1.21
C VAL A 108 14.28 -18.83 0.13
N ASP A 109 15.05 -19.91 0.10
CA ASP A 109 14.73 -21.08 -0.72
C ASP A 109 13.54 -21.81 -0.09
N MET A 110 12.38 -21.73 -0.75
CA MET A 110 11.08 -21.99 -0.14
C MET A 110 10.63 -23.45 -0.37
N PRO A 111 10.50 -24.27 0.68
CA PRO A 111 9.92 -25.61 0.58
C PRO A 111 8.41 -25.56 0.37
N ALA A 112 7.85 -26.67 -0.10
CA ALA A 112 6.42 -26.88 -0.11
C ALA A 112 5.83 -26.71 1.30
N ASN A 113 4.72 -25.98 1.40
CA ASN A 113 4.06 -25.64 2.66
C ASN A 113 2.58 -25.31 2.42
N SER A 114 1.75 -25.51 3.45
CA SER A 114 0.32 -25.19 3.45
C SER A 114 0.03 -24.04 4.40
N ALA A 115 -0.84 -23.11 3.98
CA ALA A 115 -1.29 -21.96 4.78
C ALA A 115 -0.12 -21.13 5.38
N GLY A 116 0.90 -20.87 4.56
CA GLY A 116 2.04 -20.03 4.92
C GLY A 116 1.64 -18.56 5.07
N ARG A 117 2.18 -17.91 6.10
CA ARG A 117 2.21 -16.45 6.24
C ARG A 117 3.63 -15.99 6.46
N MET A 118 4.16 -15.18 5.54
CA MET A 118 5.44 -14.48 5.73
C MET A 118 5.14 -13.05 6.18
N TYR A 119 5.57 -12.73 7.40
CA TYR A 119 5.44 -11.40 7.98
C TYR A 119 6.67 -10.56 7.63
N PHE A 120 6.47 -9.24 7.54
CA PHE A 120 7.52 -8.25 7.37
C PHE A 120 7.47 -7.25 8.53
N HIS A 121 8.61 -6.72 8.94
CA HIS A 121 8.71 -5.76 10.04
C HIS A 121 9.75 -4.68 9.72
N LEU A 122 9.48 -3.42 10.12
CA LEU A 122 10.38 -2.29 9.89
C LEU A 122 10.90 -1.68 11.21
N GLY A 123 12.22 -1.47 11.27
CA GLY A 123 12.94 -0.90 12.41
C GLY A 123 13.45 -1.96 13.39
N SER A 124 12.63 -2.94 13.75
CA SER A 124 13.00 -4.04 14.66
C SER A 124 12.23 -5.34 14.32
N PRO A 125 12.74 -6.53 14.70
CA PRO A 125 12.09 -7.81 14.39
C PRO A 125 10.75 -8.02 15.13
N ASP A 126 10.49 -7.26 16.19
CA ASP A 126 9.27 -7.24 17.00
C ASP A 126 8.41 -5.98 16.73
N SER A 127 8.73 -5.21 15.70
CA SER A 127 8.08 -3.94 15.41
C SER A 127 6.59 -4.08 15.10
N ARG A 128 5.80 -3.12 15.61
CA ARG A 128 4.38 -2.95 15.29
C ARG A 128 4.13 -2.44 13.86
N TYR A 129 5.15 -1.93 13.17
CA TYR A 129 5.09 -1.68 11.74
C TYR A 129 5.31 -3.01 11.01
N SER A 130 4.24 -3.80 10.95
CA SER A 130 4.25 -5.15 10.41
C SER A 130 3.00 -5.47 9.61
N ASP A 131 3.21 -6.18 8.51
CA ASP A 131 2.20 -6.62 7.54
C ASP A 131 2.65 -8.00 6.97
N PHE A 132 1.82 -8.69 6.19
CA PHE A 132 2.13 -10.03 5.73
C PHE A 132 1.58 -10.36 4.33
N ILE A 133 2.17 -11.38 3.71
CA ILE A 133 1.59 -12.09 2.56
C ILE A 133 1.10 -13.47 3.00
N GLU A 134 0.07 -13.97 2.33
CA GLU A 134 -0.49 -15.30 2.54
C GLU A 134 -0.21 -16.16 1.31
N PHE A 135 0.14 -17.44 1.52
CA PHE A 135 0.41 -18.35 0.41
C PHE A 135 0.27 -19.83 0.78
N THR A 136 0.29 -20.66 -0.26
CA THR A 136 0.52 -22.10 -0.21
C THR A 136 1.48 -22.45 -1.34
N VAL A 137 2.52 -23.20 -1.03
CA VAL A 137 3.50 -23.69 -1.99
C VAL A 137 3.27 -25.20 -2.13
N GLY A 138 2.67 -25.60 -3.23
CA GLY A 138 2.56 -27.00 -3.61
C GLY A 138 3.91 -27.55 -4.11
N PRO A 139 3.98 -28.83 -4.50
CA PRO A 139 5.20 -29.41 -5.08
C PRO A 139 5.66 -28.71 -6.37
N ASP A 140 4.71 -28.18 -7.15
CA ASP A 140 4.91 -27.60 -8.48
C ASP A 140 4.06 -26.33 -8.72
N ALA A 141 3.58 -25.67 -7.66
CA ALA A 141 2.72 -24.50 -7.77
C ALA A 141 2.89 -23.51 -6.61
N PHE A 142 2.81 -22.22 -6.93
CA PHE A 142 2.63 -21.15 -5.96
C PHE A 142 1.20 -20.61 -6.06
N HIS A 143 0.55 -20.44 -4.91
CA HIS A 143 -0.72 -19.74 -4.75
C HIS A 143 -0.57 -18.74 -3.62
N GLY A 144 -0.90 -17.46 -3.82
CA GLY A 144 -0.78 -16.48 -2.74
C GLY A 144 -1.18 -15.06 -3.10
N ASN A 145 -1.18 -14.18 -2.11
CA ASN A 145 -1.70 -12.82 -2.18
C ASN A 145 -1.05 -11.89 -1.14
N THR A 146 -1.07 -10.59 -1.42
CA THR A 146 -1.07 -9.55 -0.38
C THR A 146 -2.46 -9.50 0.28
N THR A 147 -2.62 -8.91 1.46
CA THR A 147 -3.96 -8.83 2.08
C THR A 147 -4.19 -7.53 2.85
N ARG A 148 -5.40 -6.96 2.73
CA ARG A 148 -5.90 -5.82 3.50
C ARG A 148 -7.18 -6.17 4.27
N VAL A 149 -7.56 -7.45 4.27
CA VAL A 149 -8.73 -8.00 4.99
C VAL A 149 -8.73 -7.60 6.47
N ASP A 150 -7.57 -7.65 7.13
CA ASP A 150 -7.41 -7.23 8.52
C ASP A 150 -7.10 -5.73 8.66
N ALA A 151 -6.09 -5.26 7.91
CA ALA A 151 -5.58 -3.90 7.92
C ALA A 151 -4.61 -3.65 6.75
N PHE A 152 -4.36 -2.37 6.45
CA PHE A 152 -3.13 -1.91 5.77
C PHE A 152 -2.11 -1.46 6.82
N ALA A 153 -0.89 -2.01 6.80
CA ALA A 153 0.17 -1.66 7.74
C ALA A 153 1.50 -1.28 7.07
N LEU A 154 1.94 -2.02 6.04
CA LEU A 154 3.13 -1.74 5.22
C LEU A 154 2.75 -1.82 3.74
N LYS A 155 3.44 -1.09 2.86
CA LYS A 155 3.26 -1.23 1.41
C LYS A 155 3.90 -2.54 0.97
N LEU A 156 3.13 -3.43 0.34
CA LEU A 156 3.56 -4.75 -0.11
C LEU A 156 3.18 -4.96 -1.58
N ALA A 157 4.13 -5.43 -2.37
CA ALA A 157 3.86 -5.95 -3.71
C ALA A 157 4.66 -7.23 -3.97
N MET A 158 4.06 -8.15 -4.71
CA MET A 158 4.65 -9.43 -5.10
C MET A 158 4.86 -9.47 -6.61
N ARG A 159 5.98 -10.03 -7.06
CA ARG A 159 6.19 -10.47 -8.44
C ARG A 159 6.58 -11.94 -8.44
N VAL A 160 5.79 -12.79 -9.11
CA VAL A 160 6.01 -14.25 -9.16
C VAL A 160 6.29 -14.65 -10.60
N HIS A 161 7.38 -15.40 -10.81
CA HIS A 161 7.81 -15.87 -12.13
C HIS A 161 7.83 -17.39 -12.20
N GLY A 162 7.31 -17.96 -13.29
CA GLY A 162 7.32 -19.38 -13.60
C GLY A 162 8.43 -19.77 -14.58
N HIS A 163 8.87 -21.02 -14.52
CA HIS A 163 9.83 -21.58 -15.48
C HIS A 163 9.33 -21.58 -16.94
N ASP A 164 8.02 -21.42 -17.17
CA ASP A 164 7.41 -21.26 -18.49
C ASP A 164 7.39 -19.80 -19.01
N GLY A 165 7.94 -18.85 -18.24
CA GLY A 165 7.93 -17.42 -18.56
C GLY A 165 6.66 -16.69 -18.09
N THR A 166 5.77 -17.34 -17.34
CA THR A 166 4.68 -16.65 -16.64
C THR A 166 5.25 -15.61 -15.68
N ASP A 167 4.79 -14.37 -15.73
CA ASP A 167 5.18 -13.28 -14.82
C ASP A 167 3.91 -12.58 -14.32
N ARG A 168 3.71 -12.52 -13.00
CA ARG A 168 2.51 -11.95 -12.36
C ARG A 168 2.91 -10.97 -11.27
N GLN A 169 2.26 -9.79 -11.26
CA GLN A 169 2.50 -8.72 -10.29
C GLN A 169 1.19 -8.31 -9.61
N VAL A 170 1.19 -8.17 -8.27
CA VAL A 170 0.05 -7.80 -7.44
C VAL A 170 0.49 -7.04 -6.18
N GLY A 171 -0.45 -6.34 -5.53
CA GLY A 171 -0.19 -5.50 -4.35
C GLY A 171 -0.30 -4.02 -4.66
N GLU A 172 0.26 -3.16 -3.80
CA GLU A 172 0.19 -1.70 -3.99
C GLU A 172 0.84 -1.25 -5.31
N ASP A 173 0.24 -0.25 -5.95
CA ASP A 173 0.70 0.30 -7.23
C ASP A 173 2.01 1.10 -7.13
N TYR A 174 2.64 1.38 -8.28
CA TYR A 174 3.92 2.08 -8.27
C TYR A 174 3.82 3.50 -7.69
N ALA A 175 2.71 4.21 -7.92
CA ALA A 175 2.47 5.54 -7.36
C ALA A 175 2.48 5.52 -5.81
N THR A 176 1.87 4.50 -5.20
CA THR A 176 1.82 4.28 -3.75
C THR A 176 3.19 3.93 -3.18
N PHE A 177 4.03 3.23 -3.94
CA PHE A 177 5.44 3.02 -3.59
C PHE A 177 6.33 4.28 -3.74
N GLN A 178 5.92 5.31 -4.48
CA GLN A 178 6.71 6.55 -4.64
C GLN A 178 6.41 7.63 -3.58
N GLU A 179 5.24 7.61 -2.96
CA GLU A 179 4.88 8.56 -1.89
C GLU A 179 5.37 8.09 -0.51
N SER A 180 5.43 8.99 0.49
CA SER A 180 5.71 8.59 1.87
C SER A 180 4.51 7.92 2.54
N ARG A 181 4.73 7.24 3.67
CA ARG A 181 3.66 6.69 4.51
C ARG A 181 2.61 7.74 4.88
N GLU A 182 3.05 8.93 5.27
CA GLU A 182 2.18 10.03 5.70
C GLU A 182 1.31 10.51 4.54
N ALA A 183 1.85 10.57 3.32
CA ALA A 183 1.10 10.89 2.12
C ALA A 183 0.05 9.82 1.80
N THR A 184 0.39 8.53 1.89
CA THR A 184 -0.59 7.41 1.76
C THR A 184 -1.70 7.51 2.81
N TRP A 185 -1.33 7.80 4.07
CA TRP A 185 -2.28 7.93 5.18
C TRP A 185 -3.22 9.13 5.03
N GLN A 186 -2.70 10.26 4.54
CA GLN A 186 -3.49 11.45 4.21
C GLN A 186 -4.41 11.20 3.02
N LYS A 187 -3.93 10.54 1.97
CA LYS A 187 -4.72 10.16 0.79
C LYS A 187 -5.89 9.26 1.19
N PHE A 188 -5.63 8.22 1.99
CA PHE A 188 -6.67 7.36 2.57
C PHE A 188 -7.69 8.19 3.37
N ALA A 189 -7.23 8.99 4.32
CA ALA A 189 -8.11 9.78 5.18
C ALA A 189 -8.97 10.80 4.40
N ALA A 190 -8.45 11.34 3.30
CA ALA A 190 -9.18 12.27 2.42
C ALA A 190 -10.18 11.57 1.48
N ALA A 191 -9.95 10.31 1.13
CA ALA A 191 -10.85 9.50 0.29
C ALA A 191 -12.03 8.89 1.09
N MET A 192 -11.89 8.73 2.40
CA MET A 192 -12.91 8.11 3.24
C MET A 192 -14.14 9.01 3.46
N PRO A 193 -15.37 8.48 3.35
CA PRO A 193 -16.56 9.19 3.81
C PRO A 193 -16.56 9.33 5.36
N PRO A 194 -17.35 10.25 5.94
CA PRO A 194 -17.29 10.58 7.37
C PRO A 194 -17.44 9.38 8.32
N GLU A 195 -18.15 8.33 7.88
CA GLU A 195 -18.35 7.11 8.65
C GLU A 195 -17.05 6.33 8.87
N PHE A 196 -16.13 6.38 7.91
CA PHE A 196 -14.86 5.65 7.89
C PHE A 196 -13.69 6.47 8.48
N ALA A 197 -13.96 7.70 8.97
CA ALA A 197 -12.92 8.62 9.45
C ALA A 197 -12.09 8.09 10.64
N SER A 198 -12.61 7.12 11.41
CA SER A 198 -11.88 6.52 12.54
C SER A 198 -10.82 5.49 12.13
N LEU A 199 -10.91 4.91 10.93
CA LEU A 199 -9.98 3.87 10.46
C LEU A 199 -8.53 4.40 10.41
N SER A 200 -8.34 5.66 10.03
CA SER A 200 -7.04 6.34 10.01
C SER A 200 -6.59 6.87 11.39
N GLN A 201 -7.31 6.55 12.47
CA GLN A 201 -7.10 7.11 13.81
C GLN A 201 -6.90 6.03 14.87
N VAL A 202 -7.78 5.02 14.95
CA VAL A 202 -7.87 4.09 16.10
C VAL A 202 -6.61 3.25 16.33
N GLN A 203 -5.79 3.02 15.31
CA GLN A 203 -4.54 2.26 15.40
C GLN A 203 -3.35 3.00 14.76
N ALA A 204 -3.47 4.33 14.63
CA ALA A 204 -2.37 5.19 14.22
C ALA A 204 -1.21 5.15 15.22
N PRO A 205 0.05 5.30 14.78
CA PRO A 205 0.53 5.38 13.40
C PRO A 205 0.69 4.00 12.71
N TYR A 206 0.39 2.89 13.40
CA TYR A 206 0.86 1.55 13.06
C TYR A 206 0.11 0.91 11.87
N ARG A 207 -1.22 0.99 11.83
CA ARG A 207 -2.02 0.42 10.74
C ARG A 207 -3.42 1.03 10.63
N ILE A 208 -3.99 0.92 9.44
CA ILE A 208 -5.37 1.29 9.11
C ILE A 208 -6.20 -0.02 9.09
N PRO A 209 -6.94 -0.36 10.15
CA PRO A 209 -7.79 -1.56 10.18
C PRO A 209 -8.93 -1.49 9.17
N SER A 210 -9.40 -2.66 8.73
CA SER A 210 -10.62 -2.79 7.96
C SER A 210 -11.87 -2.44 8.79
N PRO A 211 -13.02 -2.10 8.17
CA PRO A 211 -14.16 -1.52 8.88
C PRO A 211 -14.78 -2.43 9.95
N GLY A 212 -14.87 -3.75 9.71
CA GLY A 212 -15.39 -4.72 10.69
C GLY A 212 -14.53 -4.87 11.95
N ASN A 213 -13.27 -4.40 11.90
CA ASN A 213 -12.29 -4.46 12.98
C ASN A 213 -12.24 -3.18 13.84
N VAL A 214 -13.16 -2.23 13.67
CA VAL A 214 -13.26 -1.04 14.55
C VAL A 214 -14.60 -0.94 15.28
N PRO A 215 -14.65 -0.39 16.50
CA PRO A 215 -15.88 -0.32 17.30
C PRO A 215 -17.05 0.40 16.61
N ASP A 216 -16.76 1.34 15.70
CA ASP A 216 -17.76 2.15 15.02
C ASP A 216 -18.78 1.33 14.22
N PHE A 217 -18.34 0.25 13.55
CA PHE A 217 -19.19 -0.60 12.70
C PHE A 217 -19.61 -1.92 13.36
N GLN A 218 -19.13 -2.17 14.59
CA GLN A 218 -19.48 -3.34 15.39
C GLN A 218 -20.84 -3.17 16.09
N PRO A 219 -21.47 -4.24 16.60
CA PRO A 219 -22.73 -4.15 17.35
C PRO A 219 -22.65 -3.13 18.50
N GLY A 220 -23.56 -2.14 18.50
CA GLY A 220 -23.57 -1.03 19.46
C GLY A 220 -22.73 0.19 19.06
N GLY A 221 -21.93 0.10 17.99
CA GLY A 221 -21.21 1.23 17.39
C GLY A 221 -22.13 2.23 16.69
N LYS A 222 -21.68 3.48 16.55
CA LYS A 222 -22.43 4.58 15.90
C LYS A 222 -22.82 4.30 14.44
N HIS A 223 -22.13 3.37 13.77
CA HIS A 223 -22.33 2.97 12.37
C HIS A 223 -22.71 1.48 12.25
N ALA A 224 -23.21 0.86 13.33
CA ALA A 224 -23.64 -0.55 13.33
C ALA A 224 -24.74 -0.86 12.29
N ALA A 225 -25.51 0.15 11.87
CA ALA A 225 -26.56 0.03 10.86
C ALA A 225 -26.05 0.13 9.39
N TYR A 226 -24.81 0.60 9.17
CA TYR A 226 -24.32 1.12 7.89
C TYR A 226 -24.51 0.15 6.71
N MET A 227 -24.14 -1.12 6.83
CA MET A 227 -24.42 -2.13 5.80
C MET A 227 -25.70 -2.92 6.08
N SER A 228 -26.07 -3.12 7.35
CA SER A 228 -27.18 -4.02 7.70
C SER A 228 -28.55 -3.54 7.21
N ASP A 229 -28.76 -2.24 7.04
CA ASP A 229 -30.01 -1.72 6.50
C ASP A 229 -30.13 -1.96 4.99
N TYR A 230 -29.02 -1.85 4.25
CA TYR A 230 -28.94 -2.23 2.84
C TYR A 230 -29.03 -3.75 2.66
N ALA A 231 -28.36 -4.55 3.49
CA ALA A 231 -28.53 -6.00 3.48
C ALA A 231 -30.00 -6.40 3.70
N ARG A 232 -30.70 -5.72 4.62
CA ARG A 232 -32.12 -5.99 4.88
C ARG A 232 -33.03 -5.60 3.73
N SER A 233 -32.73 -4.53 2.97
CA SER A 233 -33.52 -4.15 1.80
C SER A 233 -33.44 -5.17 0.66
N VAL A 234 -32.33 -5.93 0.57
CA VAL A 234 -32.17 -7.08 -0.33
C VAL A 234 -32.49 -8.43 0.33
N GLY A 235 -33.24 -8.42 1.43
CA GLY A 235 -33.77 -9.63 2.08
C GLY A 235 -32.81 -10.40 2.98
N ARG A 236 -31.65 -9.82 3.35
CA ARG A 236 -30.61 -10.46 4.17
C ARG A 236 -30.58 -9.86 5.58
N ASN A 237 -30.82 -10.68 6.60
CA ASN A 237 -30.73 -10.26 8.01
C ASN A 237 -29.33 -10.56 8.58
N VAL A 238 -28.39 -9.64 8.33
CA VAL A 238 -26.98 -9.71 8.77
C VAL A 238 -26.53 -8.37 9.34
N SER A 239 -25.61 -8.39 10.31
CA SER A 239 -25.02 -7.17 10.88
C SER A 239 -23.99 -6.54 9.95
N THR A 240 -23.68 -5.26 10.19
CA THR A 240 -22.65 -4.55 9.42
C THR A 240 -21.27 -5.18 9.57
N GLN A 241 -20.93 -5.70 10.76
CA GLN A 241 -19.70 -6.43 11.00
C GLN A 241 -19.62 -7.74 10.18
N GLU A 242 -20.72 -8.49 10.11
CA GLU A 242 -20.79 -9.73 9.32
C GLU A 242 -20.66 -9.46 7.82
N VAL A 243 -21.19 -8.33 7.31
CA VAL A 243 -20.96 -7.91 5.92
C VAL A 243 -19.49 -7.63 5.66
N PHE A 244 -18.84 -6.77 6.45
CA PHE A 244 -17.43 -6.44 6.22
C PHE A 244 -16.47 -7.63 6.42
N GLY A 245 -16.81 -8.56 7.32
CA GLY A 245 -16.00 -9.75 7.60
C GLY A 245 -16.44 -11.03 6.87
N CYS A 246 -17.44 -10.96 5.98
CA CYS A 246 -18.11 -12.10 5.35
C CYS A 246 -18.34 -13.30 6.27
N SER A 247 -18.81 -13.02 7.49
CA SER A 247 -18.89 -13.98 8.58
C SER A 247 -20.35 -14.27 8.96
N GLY A 248 -20.54 -15.13 9.96
CA GLY A 248 -21.87 -15.55 10.39
C GLY A 248 -22.66 -16.18 9.22
N PRO A 249 -23.89 -15.73 8.92
CA PRO A 249 -24.68 -16.21 7.78
C PRO A 249 -24.03 -16.05 6.40
N LEU A 250 -23.02 -15.19 6.24
CA LEU A 250 -22.31 -14.96 4.96
C LEU A 250 -21.10 -15.88 4.74
N ALA A 251 -20.69 -16.65 5.75
CA ALA A 251 -19.47 -17.47 5.71
C ALA A 251 -19.49 -18.62 4.68
N GLY A 252 -20.63 -18.90 4.06
CA GLY A 252 -20.78 -19.86 2.96
C GLY A 252 -21.31 -19.25 1.65
N ASP A 253 -21.45 -17.92 1.59
CA ASP A 253 -22.07 -17.20 0.46
C ASP A 253 -21.13 -16.09 -0.04
N ALA A 254 -20.05 -16.51 -0.70
CA ALA A 254 -19.06 -15.61 -1.30
C ALA A 254 -19.69 -14.60 -2.28
N PRO A 255 -20.54 -15.00 -3.26
CA PRO A 255 -21.15 -14.05 -4.18
C PRO A 255 -22.04 -13.03 -3.46
N GLY A 256 -22.84 -13.47 -2.48
CA GLY A 256 -23.70 -12.59 -1.69
C GLY A 256 -22.93 -11.60 -0.83
N CYS A 257 -21.84 -12.03 -0.19
CA CYS A 257 -21.03 -11.11 0.61
C CYS A 257 -20.28 -10.08 -0.26
N ALA A 258 -19.70 -10.52 -1.39
CA ALA A 258 -19.05 -9.62 -2.33
C ALA A 258 -20.03 -8.59 -2.90
N ALA A 259 -21.25 -9.02 -3.25
CA ALA A 259 -22.30 -8.13 -3.73
C ALA A 259 -22.72 -7.08 -2.70
N LEU A 260 -22.77 -7.42 -1.41
CA LEU A 260 -23.06 -6.47 -0.34
C LEU A 260 -21.91 -5.46 -0.13
N ASN A 261 -20.66 -5.92 -0.08
CA ASN A 261 -19.50 -5.04 0.09
C ASN A 261 -19.34 -4.05 -1.07
N ARG A 262 -19.65 -4.49 -2.30
CA ARG A 262 -19.50 -3.72 -3.54
C ARG A 262 -20.73 -2.89 -3.91
N HIS A 263 -21.80 -2.94 -3.13
CA HIS A 263 -23.11 -2.35 -3.42
C HIS A 263 -23.64 -2.72 -4.82
N VAL A 264 -23.89 -4.02 -5.03
CA VAL A 264 -24.56 -4.55 -6.23
C VAL A 264 -25.60 -5.65 -5.91
N ALA A 265 -25.86 -5.95 -4.63
CA ALA A 265 -26.77 -7.01 -4.20
C ALA A 265 -28.25 -6.75 -4.55
N GLU A 266 -28.63 -5.50 -4.85
CA GLU A 266 -29.94 -5.11 -5.37
C GLU A 266 -30.10 -5.36 -6.87
N LEU A 267 -28.98 -5.56 -7.58
CA LEU A 267 -28.98 -5.91 -9.00
C LEU A 267 -29.24 -7.41 -9.19
N PRO A 268 -29.69 -7.83 -10.39
CA PRO A 268 -29.73 -9.25 -10.76
C PRO A 268 -28.36 -9.93 -10.56
N GLN A 269 -28.36 -11.16 -10.03
CA GLN A 269 -27.14 -11.87 -9.62
C GLN A 269 -26.08 -12.02 -10.74
N ASN A 270 -26.50 -12.08 -12.00
CA ASN A 270 -25.59 -12.12 -13.15
C ASN A 270 -24.83 -10.81 -13.40
N GLN A 271 -25.14 -9.73 -12.67
CA GLN A 271 -24.44 -8.44 -12.69
C GLN A 271 -23.51 -8.25 -11.48
N TRP A 272 -23.55 -9.14 -10.48
CA TRP A 272 -22.71 -9.04 -9.27
C TRP A 272 -21.21 -9.22 -9.54
N GLY A 273 -20.85 -9.75 -10.72
CA GLY A 273 -19.48 -9.94 -11.16
C GLY A 273 -18.96 -8.89 -12.15
N ASP A 274 -19.65 -7.76 -12.35
CA ASP A 274 -19.26 -6.68 -13.28
C ASP A 274 -18.54 -5.54 -12.53
N PRO A 275 -17.20 -5.42 -12.63
CA PRO A 275 -16.44 -4.42 -11.87
C PRO A 275 -16.77 -2.98 -12.22
N SER A 276 -17.39 -2.72 -13.38
CA SER A 276 -17.82 -1.38 -13.75
C SER A 276 -18.93 -0.83 -12.85
N ARG A 277 -19.60 -1.70 -12.07
CA ARG A 277 -20.73 -1.38 -11.18
C ARG A 277 -20.36 -1.25 -9.71
N PHE A 278 -19.18 -1.72 -9.30
CA PHE A 278 -18.83 -1.76 -7.89
C PHE A 278 -18.64 -0.35 -7.32
N TYR A 279 -19.09 -0.16 -6.08
CA TYR A 279 -18.90 1.06 -5.28
C TYR A 279 -19.44 2.35 -5.93
N ARG A 280 -20.43 2.24 -6.82
CA ARG A 280 -21.02 3.39 -7.54
C ARG A 280 -21.97 4.24 -6.68
N GLN A 281 -22.50 3.67 -5.60
CA GLN A 281 -23.33 4.34 -4.61
C GLN A 281 -23.11 3.71 -3.23
N GLY A 282 -23.57 4.39 -2.17
CA GLY A 282 -23.44 3.92 -0.79
C GLY A 282 -24.74 3.35 -0.23
N PRO A 283 -24.70 2.59 0.89
CA PRO A 283 -23.51 2.23 1.66
C PRO A 283 -22.65 1.16 0.94
N ALA A 284 -21.33 1.30 0.99
CA ALA A 284 -20.39 0.39 0.33
C ALA A 284 -19.09 0.27 1.13
N ASN A 285 -18.26 -0.74 0.84
CA ASN A 285 -16.96 -0.92 1.49
C ASN A 285 -15.91 0.00 0.84
N TYR A 286 -16.00 1.30 1.16
CA TYR A 286 -15.09 2.33 0.64
C TYR A 286 -13.62 2.10 1.04
N TYR A 287 -13.36 1.42 2.16
CA TYR A 287 -12.02 0.94 2.52
C TYR A 287 -11.46 -0.03 1.46
N ALA A 288 -12.24 -1.03 1.04
CA ALA A 288 -11.83 -1.95 -0.03
C ALA A 288 -11.68 -1.22 -1.37
N GLN A 289 -12.63 -0.32 -1.73
CA GLN A 289 -12.53 0.49 -2.95
C GLN A 289 -11.22 1.28 -3.02
N PHE A 290 -10.74 1.85 -1.91
CA PHE A 290 -9.48 2.60 -1.87
C PHE A 290 -8.28 1.71 -2.25
N TRP A 291 -8.17 0.50 -1.71
CA TRP A 291 -7.11 -0.43 -2.10
C TRP A 291 -7.28 -0.89 -3.56
N HIS A 292 -8.53 -1.06 -4.02
CA HIS A 292 -8.93 -1.06 -5.44
C HIS A 292 -8.20 -0.02 -6.30
N GLN A 293 -8.28 1.25 -5.89
CA GLN A 293 -7.77 2.40 -6.63
C GLN A 293 -6.25 2.57 -6.53
N HIS A 294 -5.58 1.80 -5.68
CA HIS A 294 -4.15 1.95 -5.34
C HIS A 294 -3.38 0.62 -5.41
N ALA A 295 -3.90 -0.36 -6.15
CA ALA A 295 -3.28 -1.66 -6.36
C ALA A 295 -3.04 -1.94 -7.85
N ILE A 296 -1.99 -2.71 -8.14
CA ILE A 296 -1.58 -3.11 -9.50
C ILE A 296 -2.76 -3.77 -10.21
N GLY A 297 -3.14 -3.22 -11.37
CA GLY A 297 -4.28 -3.72 -12.16
C GLY A 297 -5.65 -3.60 -11.47
N SER A 298 -5.76 -2.79 -10.42
CA SER A 298 -6.92 -2.70 -9.53
C SER A 298 -7.30 -4.03 -8.84
N LEU A 299 -6.30 -4.84 -8.52
CA LEU A 299 -6.46 -6.14 -7.84
C LEU A 299 -5.99 -6.06 -6.39
N ALA A 300 -6.92 -6.12 -5.43
CA ALA A 300 -6.66 -5.98 -4.00
C ALA A 300 -7.58 -6.89 -3.18
N TYR A 301 -7.05 -7.50 -2.12
CA TYR A 301 -7.84 -8.31 -1.20
C TYR A 301 -8.27 -7.46 0.01
N GLY A 302 -9.28 -6.61 -0.20
CA GLY A 302 -9.73 -5.58 0.74
C GLY A 302 -10.77 -6.06 1.76
N PHE A 303 -11.49 -7.15 1.45
CA PHE A 303 -12.39 -7.87 2.34
C PHE A 303 -12.38 -9.38 1.97
N PRO A 304 -12.84 -10.31 2.83
CA PRO A 304 -12.89 -11.73 2.46
C PRO A 304 -13.84 -11.92 1.27
N TYR A 305 -13.59 -12.86 0.37
CA TYR A 305 -14.35 -13.00 -0.88
C TYR A 305 -14.20 -11.87 -1.91
N ASP A 306 -13.16 -11.02 -1.81
CA ASP A 306 -12.77 -10.15 -2.93
C ASP A 306 -12.33 -10.94 -4.19
N ASP A 307 -11.96 -12.21 -4.04
CA ASP A 307 -11.65 -13.12 -5.16
C ASP A 307 -12.87 -13.44 -6.05
N VAL A 308 -14.09 -13.14 -5.59
CA VAL A 308 -15.29 -13.18 -6.45
C VAL A 308 -15.11 -12.23 -7.64
N ALA A 309 -15.26 -12.77 -8.84
CA ALA A 309 -14.96 -12.09 -10.12
C ALA A 309 -13.48 -11.68 -10.28
N GLU A 310 -12.56 -12.43 -9.68
CA GLU A 310 -11.10 -12.30 -9.88
C GLU A 310 -10.54 -10.91 -9.50
N GLN A 311 -11.10 -10.25 -8.46
CA GLN A 311 -10.69 -8.87 -8.08
C GLN A 311 -9.68 -8.81 -6.93
N SER A 312 -9.37 -9.94 -6.28
CA SER A 312 -8.35 -9.99 -5.23
C SER A 312 -6.94 -9.92 -5.79
N SER A 313 -5.98 -9.56 -4.94
CA SER A 313 -4.54 -9.62 -5.25
C SER A 313 -3.98 -11.06 -5.28
N PHE A 314 -4.81 -12.05 -5.62
CA PHE A 314 -4.42 -13.46 -5.70
C PHE A 314 -3.66 -13.76 -7.00
N VAL A 315 -2.55 -14.46 -6.88
CA VAL A 315 -1.79 -15.03 -8.00
C VAL A 315 -1.62 -16.53 -7.84
N SER A 316 -1.71 -17.23 -8.96
CA SER A 316 -1.39 -18.65 -9.09
C SER A 316 -0.39 -18.82 -10.22
N VAL A 317 0.76 -19.44 -9.94
CA VAL A 317 1.81 -19.73 -10.92
C VAL A 317 2.23 -21.19 -10.79
N ARG A 318 2.15 -21.93 -11.90
CA ARG A 318 2.65 -23.31 -11.99
C ARG A 318 4.15 -23.30 -12.29
N ASN A 319 4.85 -24.32 -11.81
CA ASN A 319 6.30 -24.47 -11.90
C ASN A 319 7.02 -23.15 -11.56
N PRO A 320 6.78 -22.56 -10.37
CA PRO A 320 7.35 -21.28 -9.99
C PRO A 320 8.88 -21.39 -9.91
N GLN A 321 9.58 -20.34 -10.33
CA GLN A 321 11.05 -20.27 -10.29
C GLN A 321 11.51 -19.36 -9.15
N TRP A 322 10.91 -18.17 -9.06
CA TRP A 322 11.22 -17.17 -8.05
C TRP A 322 10.02 -16.28 -7.74
N MET A 323 10.06 -15.68 -6.55
CA MET A 323 9.16 -14.60 -6.14
C MET A 323 9.98 -13.44 -5.57
N VAL A 324 9.64 -12.21 -5.93
CA VAL A 324 10.13 -11.00 -5.25
C VAL A 324 9.00 -10.42 -4.42
N VAL A 325 9.27 -10.10 -3.15
CA VAL A 325 8.36 -9.34 -2.28
C VAL A 325 8.99 -7.99 -1.97
N ALA A 326 8.39 -6.92 -2.48
CA ALA A 326 8.79 -5.55 -2.21
C ALA A 326 8.14 -5.04 -0.91
N VAL A 327 8.96 -4.57 0.04
CA VAL A 327 8.51 -4.01 1.32
C VAL A 327 8.76 -2.51 1.32
N GLY A 328 7.70 -1.71 1.35
CA GLY A 328 7.74 -0.26 1.19
C GLY A 328 7.30 0.55 2.40
N TRP A 329 7.59 1.86 2.31
CA TRP A 329 7.26 2.88 3.30
C TRP A 329 6.82 4.17 2.59
#